data_AF-A0A6A6Z3B2-F1
#
_entry.id   AF-A0A6A6Z3B2-F1
#
_cell.length_a   1.000
_cell.length_b   1.000
_cell.length_c   1.000
_cell.angle_alpha   90.00
_cell.angle_beta   90.00
_cell.angle_gamma   90.00
#
_symmetry.space_group_name_H-M   'P 1'
#
loop_
_entity.id
_entity.type
_entity.pdbx_description
1 polymer ?
#
loop_
_entity_poly.entity_id
_entity_poly.type
_entity_poly.pdbx_seq_one_letter_code
_entity_poly.pdbx_strand_id
1 'polypeptide(L)'
;MHKTPTGDHIFSFSRFINNAVPNLALGPRADDLTVREQDQLFEHQISLPDPLKLDSLAFFVGGITSHERVSTQVHAALIKNGVLSAQSAAIDTKAITPQFAHQISIISSFAQKKLVNLLFYWEEEQQRWRVLLEEETEIKGVIDAEREDDGAVGSLEKRLKELEGMIRLKPSMRSIEARQAEQLPDYEQVQGRRRL
;
A
#
# COMPACT_ATOMS: atom_id res chain seq x y z
N MET A 1 13.36 15.44 -4.31
CA MET A 1 13.00 16.65 -5.07
C MET A 1 13.87 16.73 -6.31
N HIS A 2 13.30 16.95 -7.50
CA HIS A 2 14.09 17.29 -8.68
C HIS A 2 13.40 18.40 -9.46
N LYS A 3 14.19 19.26 -10.11
CA LYS A 3 13.70 20.35 -10.94
C LYS A 3 13.44 19.86 -12.37
N THR A 4 12.32 20.26 -12.95
CA THR A 4 12.13 20.16 -14.41
C THR A 4 12.97 21.24 -15.13
N PRO A 5 13.18 21.13 -16.45
CA PRO A 5 13.83 22.19 -17.24
C PRO A 5 13.10 23.54 -17.16
N THR A 6 11.82 23.55 -16.78
CA THR A 6 10.99 24.74 -16.55
C THR A 6 11.11 25.32 -15.14
N GLY A 7 11.80 24.65 -14.22
CA GLY A 7 12.03 25.14 -12.86
C GLY A 7 11.02 24.66 -11.81
N ASP A 8 10.00 23.90 -12.21
CA ASP A 8 8.98 23.39 -11.30
C ASP A 8 9.49 22.22 -10.44
N HIS A 9 8.97 22.17 -9.21
CA HIS A 9 9.24 21.11 -8.24
C HIS A 9 8.15 20.05 -8.33
N ILE A 10 8.43 18.93 -9.01
CA ILE A 10 7.49 17.80 -9.06
C ILE A 10 7.94 16.74 -8.06
N PHE A 11 7.05 16.40 -7.14
CA PHE A 11 7.20 15.23 -6.26
C PHE A 11 7.00 13.97 -7.10
N SER A 12 7.99 13.07 -7.11
CA SER A 12 7.94 11.83 -7.88
C SER A 12 7.79 10.65 -6.94
N PHE A 13 6.59 10.08 -6.93
CA PHE A 13 6.23 8.92 -6.12
C PHE A 13 7.09 7.69 -6.45
N SER A 14 7.44 7.45 -7.73
CA SER A 14 8.33 6.34 -8.12
C SER A 14 9.72 6.44 -7.49
N ARG A 15 10.28 7.65 -7.33
CA ARG A 15 11.55 7.83 -6.62
C ARG A 15 11.40 7.83 -5.12
N PHE A 16 10.26 8.26 -4.57
CA PHE A 16 10.01 8.14 -3.14
C PHE A 16 9.89 6.68 -2.72
N ILE A 17 9.10 5.86 -3.41
CA ILE A 17 9.01 4.41 -3.14
C ILE A 17 10.37 3.73 -3.30
N ASN A 18 11.10 3.99 -4.40
CA ASN A 18 12.41 3.35 -4.62
C ASN A 18 13.50 3.79 -3.62
N ASN A 19 13.37 4.93 -2.93
CA ASN A 19 14.34 5.41 -1.93
C ASN A 19 13.87 5.26 -0.47
N ALA A 20 12.57 5.22 -0.21
CA ALA A 20 11.96 5.01 1.11
C ALA A 20 11.83 3.51 1.45
N VAL A 21 12.04 2.63 0.48
CA VAL A 21 12.15 1.18 0.67
C VAL A 21 13.62 0.78 0.61
N PRO A 22 14.39 0.91 1.71
CA PRO A 22 15.74 0.40 1.75
C PRO A 22 15.69 -1.13 1.68
N ASN A 23 16.24 -1.70 0.60
CA ASN A 23 16.73 -3.08 0.48
C ASN A 23 16.25 -4.05 1.60
N LEU A 24 15.05 -4.60 1.46
CA LEU A 24 14.69 -5.92 1.99
C LEU A 24 15.43 -7.01 1.18
N ALA A 25 16.76 -6.96 1.15
CA ALA A 25 17.61 -7.95 0.49
C ALA A 25 17.77 -9.21 1.37
N LEU A 26 16.65 -9.81 1.76
CA LEU A 26 16.56 -11.18 2.25
C LEU A 26 15.57 -11.87 1.31
N GLY A 27 16.00 -12.97 0.69
CA GLY A 27 15.13 -13.73 -0.22
C GLY A 27 13.83 -14.16 0.48
N PRO A 28 12.77 -14.48 -0.31
CA PRO A 28 11.46 -14.82 0.23
C PRO A 28 11.57 -15.93 1.27
N ARG A 29 11.03 -15.67 2.46
CA ARG A 29 11.00 -16.61 3.58
C ARG A 29 9.71 -17.40 3.56
N ALA A 30 9.74 -18.60 4.12
CA ALA A 30 8.58 -19.48 4.16
C ALA A 30 7.41 -18.89 4.98
N ASP A 31 7.71 -17.97 5.90
CA ASP A 31 6.75 -17.25 6.73
C ASP A 31 6.29 -15.91 6.13
N ASP A 32 6.73 -15.55 4.92
CA ASP A 32 6.21 -14.37 4.21
C ASP A 32 4.79 -14.64 3.67
N LEU A 33 3.99 -13.58 3.53
CA LEU A 33 2.73 -13.69 2.81
C LEU A 33 3.01 -13.93 1.35
N THR A 34 2.35 -14.93 0.79
CA THR A 34 2.32 -15.10 -0.66
C THR A 34 1.62 -13.91 -1.30
N VAL A 35 1.97 -13.60 -2.55
CA VAL A 35 1.31 -12.54 -3.34
C VAL A 35 -0.22 -12.74 -3.38
N ARG A 36 -0.66 -13.99 -3.45
CA ARG A 36 -2.09 -14.34 -3.40
C ARG A 36 -2.73 -13.95 -2.08
N GLU A 37 -2.08 -14.21 -0.96
CA GLU A 37 -2.61 -13.87 0.37
C GLU A 37 -2.65 -12.35 0.58
N GLN A 38 -1.66 -11.63 0.05
CA GLN A 38 -1.67 -10.16 0.03
C GLN A 38 -2.86 -9.62 -0.77
N ASP A 39 -3.07 -10.12 -1.99
CA ASP A 39 -4.21 -9.72 -2.83
C ASP A 39 -5.55 -10.05 -2.16
N GLN A 40 -5.69 -11.25 -1.57
CA GLN A 40 -6.91 -11.66 -0.87
C GLN A 40 -7.22 -10.78 0.33
N LEU A 41 -6.21 -10.48 1.15
CA LEU A 41 -6.35 -9.56 2.27
C LEU A 41 -6.76 -8.17 1.78
N PHE A 42 -6.07 -7.65 0.77
CA PHE A 42 -6.34 -6.34 0.20
C PHE A 42 -7.77 -6.23 -0.37
N GLU A 43 -8.20 -7.21 -1.16
CA GLU A 43 -9.57 -7.26 -1.72
C GLU A 43 -10.63 -7.30 -0.64
N HIS A 44 -10.42 -8.12 0.39
CA HIS A 44 -11.33 -8.21 1.52
C HIS A 44 -11.46 -6.87 2.22
N GLN A 45 -10.34 -6.23 2.56
CA GLN A 45 -10.35 -4.94 3.25
C GLN A 45 -11.00 -3.83 2.41
N ILE A 46 -10.71 -3.75 1.10
CA ILE A 46 -11.35 -2.76 0.22
C ILE A 46 -12.87 -2.92 0.12
N SER A 47 -13.40 -4.12 0.35
CA SER A 47 -14.84 -4.36 0.34
C SER A 47 -15.56 -3.87 1.60
N LEU A 48 -14.83 -3.51 2.66
CA LEU A 48 -15.39 -3.09 3.93
C LEU A 48 -15.64 -1.56 3.98
N PRO A 49 -16.51 -1.09 4.89
CA PRO A 49 -16.77 0.34 5.06
C PRO A 49 -15.57 1.16 5.52
N ASP A 50 -14.68 0.55 6.32
CA ASP A 50 -13.42 1.17 6.77
C ASP A 50 -12.25 0.26 6.33
N PRO A 51 -11.78 0.40 5.09
CA PRO A 51 -10.78 -0.49 4.53
C PRO A 51 -9.45 -0.46 5.25
N LEU A 52 -9.07 0.65 5.88
CA LEU A 52 -7.76 0.75 6.54
C LEU A 52 -7.74 -0.06 7.83
N LYS A 53 -8.88 -0.25 8.48
CA LYS A 53 -8.99 -0.95 9.75
C LYS A 53 -9.09 -2.46 9.54
N LEU A 54 -8.06 -3.19 9.98
CA LEU A 54 -8.07 -4.65 9.91
C LEU A 54 -9.28 -5.25 10.63
N ASP A 55 -10.18 -5.85 9.86
CA ASP A 55 -11.30 -6.63 10.36
C ASP A 55 -10.88 -7.94 11.08
N SER A 56 -11.80 -8.46 11.89
CA SER A 56 -11.66 -9.72 12.60
C SER A 56 -11.45 -10.94 11.70
N LEU A 57 -11.93 -10.92 10.45
CA LEU A 57 -11.74 -11.99 9.46
C LEU A 57 -10.45 -11.84 8.64
N ALA A 58 -9.73 -10.73 8.80
CA ALA A 58 -8.52 -10.45 8.03
C ALA A 58 -7.45 -11.54 8.16
N PHE A 59 -7.33 -12.17 9.34
CA PHE A 59 -6.31 -13.20 9.60
C PHE A 59 -6.69 -14.57 9.03
N PHE A 60 -7.99 -14.82 8.85
CA PHE A 60 -8.47 -15.97 8.11
C PHE A 60 -8.22 -15.78 6.61
N VAL A 61 -8.62 -14.63 6.05
CA VAL A 61 -8.43 -14.32 4.63
C VAL A 61 -6.95 -14.21 4.25
N GLY A 62 -6.15 -13.57 5.10
CA GLY A 62 -4.70 -13.39 4.91
C GLY A 62 -3.87 -14.64 5.21
N GLY A 63 -4.48 -15.80 5.41
CA GLY A 63 -3.78 -17.09 5.50
C GLY A 63 -2.96 -17.29 6.79
N ILE A 64 -3.32 -16.62 7.89
CA ILE A 64 -2.73 -16.85 9.23
C ILE A 64 -3.37 -18.06 9.90
N THR A 65 -4.67 -18.25 9.70
CA THR A 65 -5.42 -19.38 10.25
C THR A 65 -6.47 -19.88 9.26
N SER A 66 -6.77 -21.17 9.34
CA SER A 66 -7.83 -21.82 8.55
C SER A 66 -9.21 -21.72 9.20
N HIS A 67 -9.33 -21.05 10.35
CA HIS A 67 -10.57 -20.99 11.12
C HIS A 67 -10.93 -19.55 11.51
N GLU A 68 -12.11 -19.10 11.10
CA GLU A 68 -12.65 -17.76 11.40
C GLU A 68 -12.68 -17.48 12.91
N ARG A 69 -13.08 -18.46 13.72
CA ARG A 69 -13.09 -18.33 15.19
C ARG A 69 -11.71 -17.98 15.75
N VAL A 70 -10.66 -18.59 15.22
CA VAL A 70 -9.28 -18.30 15.64
C VAL A 70 -8.87 -16.91 15.13
N SER A 71 -9.32 -16.52 13.94
CA SER A 71 -9.08 -15.17 13.39
C SER A 71 -9.65 -14.08 14.31
N THR A 72 -10.89 -14.25 14.79
CA THR A 72 -11.51 -13.32 15.76
C THR A 72 -10.74 -13.29 17.08
N GLN A 73 -10.24 -14.43 17.56
CA GLN A 73 -9.44 -14.50 18.78
C GLN A 73 -8.07 -13.83 18.63
N VAL A 74 -7.42 -13.99 17.47
CA VAL A 74 -6.19 -13.28 17.11
C VAL A 74 -6.44 -11.78 17.08
N HIS A 75 -7.51 -11.32 16.42
CA HIS A 75 -7.90 -9.91 16.38
C HIS A 75 -8.09 -9.32 17.78
N ALA A 76 -8.87 -10.00 18.63
CA ALA A 76 -9.09 -9.58 20.02
C ALA A 76 -7.78 -9.56 20.83
N ALA A 77 -6.87 -10.52 20.61
CA ALA A 77 -5.58 -10.54 21.25
C ALA A 77 -4.72 -9.35 20.80
N LEU A 78 -4.70 -9.01 19.51
CA LEU A 78 -3.94 -7.87 19.00
C LEU A 78 -4.44 -6.54 19.57
N ILE A 79 -5.76 -6.37 19.70
CA ILE A 79 -6.33 -5.21 20.38
C ILE A 79 -5.93 -5.17 21.85
N LYS A 80 -6.06 -6.30 22.56
CA LYS A 80 -5.71 -6.39 23.99
C LYS A 80 -4.25 -6.02 24.26
N ASN A 81 -3.35 -6.34 23.34
CA ASN A 81 -1.91 -6.08 23.46
C ASN A 81 -1.49 -4.74 22.82
N GLY A 82 -2.44 -3.93 22.34
CA GLY A 82 -2.16 -2.60 21.80
C GLY A 82 -1.51 -2.59 20.41
N VAL A 83 -1.41 -3.74 19.73
CA VAL A 83 -0.89 -3.82 18.37
C VAL A 83 -1.90 -3.27 17.36
N LEU A 84 -3.19 -3.49 17.63
CA LEU A 84 -4.29 -2.86 16.90
C LEU A 84 -5.04 -1.90 17.81
N SER A 85 -5.42 -0.76 17.25
CA SER A 85 -6.35 0.15 17.93
C SER A 85 -7.79 -0.31 17.76
N ALA A 86 -8.58 -0.26 18.84
CA ALA A 86 -10.02 -0.54 18.76
C ALA A 86 -10.78 0.59 18.04
N GLN A 87 -10.24 1.82 18.07
CA GLN A 87 -10.92 3.03 17.64
C GLN A 87 -10.39 3.58 16.32
N SER A 88 -9.12 3.34 16.00
CA SER A 88 -8.47 3.82 14.79
C SER A 88 -7.98 2.66 13.93
N ALA A 89 -7.67 2.94 12.66
CA ALA A 89 -7.02 1.98 11.78
C ALA A 89 -5.56 1.71 12.16
N ALA A 90 -4.96 2.49 13.06
CA ALA A 90 -3.52 2.44 13.33
C ALA A 90 -3.06 1.06 13.83
N ILE A 91 -2.00 0.57 13.20
CA ILE A 91 -1.20 -0.56 13.67
C ILE A 91 0.01 0.01 14.41
N ASP A 92 0.24 -0.44 15.64
CA ASP A 92 1.45 -0.12 16.40
C ASP A 92 2.40 -1.33 16.40
N THR A 93 3.27 -1.38 15.40
CA THR A 93 4.29 -2.43 15.31
C THR A 93 5.33 -2.35 16.44
N LYS A 94 5.43 -1.24 17.17
CA LYS A 94 6.33 -1.13 18.35
C LYS A 94 5.79 -1.89 19.55
N ALA A 95 4.49 -2.19 19.59
CA ALA A 95 3.89 -3.03 20.61
C ALA A 95 4.24 -4.52 20.45
N ILE A 96 4.86 -4.91 19.33
CA ILE A 96 5.37 -6.27 19.10
C ILE A 96 6.68 -6.46 19.89
N THR A 97 6.53 -6.91 21.14
CA THR A 97 7.65 -7.17 22.06
C THR A 97 8.11 -8.64 22.02
N PRO A 98 9.23 -9.03 22.66
CA PRO A 98 9.60 -10.44 22.80
C PRO A 98 8.52 -11.31 23.45
N GLN A 99 7.63 -10.73 24.27
CA GLN A 99 6.52 -11.43 24.91
C GLN A 99 5.36 -11.73 23.94
N PHE A 100 5.38 -11.15 22.74
CA PHE A 100 4.31 -11.25 21.75
C PHE A 100 3.97 -12.71 21.43
N ALA A 101 4.98 -13.58 21.25
CA ALA A 101 4.76 -15.01 21.01
C ALA A 101 3.89 -15.70 22.07
N HIS A 102 3.99 -15.28 23.34
CA HIS A 102 3.13 -15.80 24.42
C HIS A 102 1.72 -15.20 24.36
N GLN A 103 1.62 -13.92 24.01
CA GLN A 103 0.37 -13.18 23.90
C GLN A 103 -0.54 -13.69 22.77
N ILE A 104 0.05 -14.20 21.69
CA ILE A 104 -0.65 -14.83 20.54
C ILE A 104 -0.38 -16.35 20.46
N SER A 105 -0.25 -17.01 21.60
CA SER A 105 -0.01 -18.47 21.72
C SER A 105 -1.15 -19.35 21.20
N ILE A 106 -2.27 -18.75 20.79
CA ILE A 106 -3.41 -19.46 20.21
C ILE A 106 -3.15 -20.00 18.79
N ILE A 107 -2.10 -19.49 18.12
CA ILE A 107 -1.64 -19.94 16.81
C ILE A 107 -0.23 -20.52 16.91
N SER A 108 0.14 -21.35 15.93
CA SER A 108 1.47 -21.98 15.88
C SER A 108 2.58 -20.95 15.72
N SER A 109 3.80 -21.25 16.17
CA SER A 109 4.94 -20.33 16.03
C SER A 109 5.22 -19.93 14.57
N PHE A 110 4.90 -20.79 13.61
CA PHE A 110 4.96 -20.44 12.19
C PHE A 110 3.93 -19.37 11.82
N ALA A 111 2.68 -19.56 12.22
CA ALA A 111 1.61 -18.58 12.01
C ALA A 111 1.87 -17.26 12.79
N GLN A 112 2.53 -17.32 13.94
CA GLN A 112 2.95 -16.12 14.67
C GLN A 112 3.92 -15.24 13.87
N LYS A 113 4.93 -15.85 13.25
CA LYS A 113 5.88 -15.11 12.38
C LYS A 113 5.18 -14.53 11.16
N LYS A 114 4.34 -15.34 10.52
CA LYS A 114 3.53 -14.90 9.38
C LYS A 114 2.56 -13.77 9.73
N LEU A 115 1.99 -13.79 10.94
CA LEU A 115 1.15 -12.71 11.45
C LEU A 115 1.94 -11.41 11.61
N VAL A 116 3.17 -11.47 12.14
CA VAL A 116 4.05 -10.30 12.22
C VAL A 116 4.29 -9.73 10.82
N ASN A 117 4.64 -10.57 9.84
CA ASN A 117 4.82 -10.15 8.45
C ASN A 117 3.54 -9.53 7.86
N LEU A 118 2.36 -10.05 8.21
CA LEU A 118 1.07 -9.49 7.76
C LEU A 118 0.83 -8.10 8.33
N LEU A 119 1.14 -7.90 9.61
CA LEU A 119 0.98 -6.61 10.28
C LEU A 119 1.90 -5.54 9.69
N PHE A 120 3.17 -5.88 9.42
CA PHE A 120 4.10 -4.98 8.73
C PHE A 120 3.65 -4.66 7.32
N TYR A 121 3.27 -5.69 6.54
CA TYR A 121 2.72 -5.52 5.21
C TYR A 121 1.51 -4.57 5.20
N TRP A 122 0.58 -4.75 6.15
CA TRP A 122 -0.61 -3.90 6.22
C TRP A 122 -0.30 -2.48 6.69
N GLU A 123 0.65 -2.30 7.62
CA GLU A 123 1.12 -0.97 8.02
C GLU A 123 1.71 -0.21 6.82
N GLU A 124 2.54 -0.87 6.00
CA GLU A 124 3.06 -0.30 4.76
C GLU A 124 1.94 0.06 3.77
N GLU A 125 0.92 -0.79 3.67
CA GLU A 125 -0.25 -0.54 2.83
C GLU A 125 -1.05 0.68 3.30
N GLN A 126 -1.22 0.85 4.62
CA GLN A 126 -1.84 2.05 5.18
C GLN A 126 -1.03 3.31 4.91
N GLN A 127 0.31 3.23 5.01
CA GLN A 127 1.19 4.35 4.69
C GLN A 127 1.08 4.72 3.21
N ARG A 128 1.11 3.74 2.31
CA ARG A 128 0.89 3.94 0.87
C ARG A 128 -0.43 4.66 0.61
N TRP A 129 -1.50 4.18 1.23
CA TRP A 129 -2.83 4.76 1.04
C TRP A 129 -2.93 6.19 1.57
N ARG A 130 -2.33 6.48 2.74
CA ARG A 130 -2.30 7.82 3.32
C ARG A 130 -1.66 8.84 2.36
N VAL A 131 -0.53 8.49 1.76
CA VAL A 131 0.15 9.38 0.80
C VAL A 131 -0.72 9.62 -0.44
N LEU A 132 -1.41 8.59 -0.94
CA LEU A 132 -2.33 8.76 -2.09
C LEU A 132 -3.51 9.67 -1.75
N LEU A 133 -4.07 9.56 -0.54
CA LEU A 133 -5.16 10.43 -0.07
C LEU A 133 -4.70 11.87 0.16
N GLU A 134 -3.47 12.06 0.66
CA GLU A 134 -2.86 13.39 0.78
C GLU A 134 -2.71 14.03 -0.60
N GLU A 135 -2.15 13.32 -1.59
CA GLU A 135 -2.02 13.80 -2.97
C GLU A 135 -3.39 14.09 -3.61
N GLU A 136 -4.38 13.21 -3.40
CA GLU A 136 -5.75 13.42 -3.88
C GLU A 136 -6.37 14.70 -3.30
N THR A 137 -6.14 14.96 -2.01
CA THR A 137 -6.63 16.16 -1.31
C THR A 137 -5.95 17.42 -1.84
N GLU A 138 -4.63 17.38 -2.05
CA GLU A 138 -3.88 18.49 -2.63
C GLU A 138 -4.39 18.83 -4.04
N ILE A 139 -4.54 17.82 -4.91
CA ILE A 139 -5.01 18.02 -6.29
C ILE A 139 -6.43 18.58 -6.31
N LYS A 140 -7.34 18.07 -5.46
CA LYS A 140 -8.69 18.62 -5.33
C LYS A 140 -8.66 20.10 -4.97
N GLY A 141 -7.82 20.48 -4.00
CA GLY A 141 -7.64 21.89 -3.62
C GLY A 141 -7.14 22.77 -4.77
N VAL A 142 -6.21 22.27 -5.58
CA VAL A 142 -5.71 23.00 -6.77
C VAL A 142 -6.76 23.09 -7.86
N ILE A 143 -7.52 22.03 -8.13
CA ILE A 143 -8.63 22.06 -9.11
C ILE A 143 -9.68 23.10 -8.72
N ASP A 144 -10.04 23.15 -7.44
CA ASP A 144 -11.03 24.10 -6.96
C ASP A 144 -10.53 25.55 -7.13
N ALA A 145 -9.27 25.83 -6.80
CA ALA A 145 -8.66 27.15 -7.02
C ALA A 145 -8.55 27.53 -8.51
N GLU A 146 -8.08 26.63 -9.36
CA GLU A 146 -7.95 26.87 -10.81
C GLU A 146 -9.32 27.07 -11.48
N ARG A 147 -10.39 26.43 -10.98
CA ARG A 147 -11.76 26.67 -11.47
C ARG A 147 -12.28 28.06 -11.12
N GLU A 148 -11.90 28.60 -9.96
CA GLU A 148 -12.24 29.97 -9.57
C GLU A 148 -11.55 31.00 -10.49
N ASP A 149 -10.35 30.68 -10.97
CA ASP A 149 -9.53 31.53 -11.84
C ASP A 149 -9.72 31.27 -13.36
N ASP A 150 -10.73 30.47 -13.75
CA ASP A 150 -11.02 30.05 -15.15
C ASP A 150 -9.82 29.37 -15.85
N GLY A 151 -9.00 28.68 -15.04
CA GLY A 151 -7.80 27.95 -15.42
C GLY A 151 -8.06 26.57 -16.03
N ALA A 152 -7.01 25.99 -16.61
CA ALA A 152 -7.09 24.71 -17.33
C ALA A 152 -6.90 23.50 -16.40
N VAL A 153 -7.99 22.92 -15.90
CA VAL A 153 -7.95 21.78 -14.94
C VAL A 153 -7.82 20.38 -15.56
N GLY A 154 -7.88 20.24 -16.89
CA GLY A 154 -8.00 18.93 -17.55
C GLY A 154 -6.87 17.94 -17.25
N SER A 155 -5.64 18.42 -17.04
CA SER A 155 -4.51 17.57 -16.65
C SER A 155 -4.62 17.10 -15.18
N LEU A 156 -5.12 17.95 -14.30
CA LEU A 156 -5.32 17.66 -12.88
C LEU A 156 -6.47 16.66 -12.67
N GLU A 157 -7.57 16.80 -13.40
CA GLU A 157 -8.68 15.84 -13.37
C GLU A 157 -8.25 14.45 -13.86
N LYS A 158 -7.40 14.41 -14.89
CA LYS A 158 -6.79 13.14 -15.34
C LYS A 158 -5.95 12.51 -14.23
N ARG A 159 -5.10 13.29 -13.55
CA ARG A 159 -4.27 12.80 -12.44
C ARG A 159 -5.12 12.31 -11.27
N LEU A 160 -6.19 13.02 -10.94
CA LEU A 160 -7.14 12.60 -9.90
C LEU A 160 -7.71 11.20 -10.21
N LYS A 161 -8.15 10.98 -11.44
CA LYS A 161 -8.68 9.69 -11.89
C LYS A 161 -7.63 8.57 -11.86
N GLU A 162 -6.36 8.89 -12.15
CA GLU A 162 -5.25 7.96 -12.01
C GLU A 162 -5.05 7.55 -10.54
N LEU A 163 -5.10 8.50 -9.60
CA LEU A 163 -4.98 8.22 -8.16
C LEU A 163 -6.11 7.33 -7.63
N GLU A 164 -7.36 7.59 -8.03
CA GLU A 164 -8.50 6.74 -7.69
C GLU A 164 -8.29 5.29 -8.15
N GLY A 165 -7.68 5.10 -9.33
CA GLY A 165 -7.28 3.80 -9.85
C GLY A 165 -6.15 3.16 -9.02
N MET A 166 -5.10 3.91 -8.69
CA MET A 166 -3.95 3.45 -7.90
C MET A 166 -4.34 3.04 -6.48
N ILE A 167 -5.33 3.71 -5.89
CA ILE A 167 -5.87 3.34 -4.57
C ILE A 167 -6.40 1.91 -4.58
N ARG A 168 -7.14 1.53 -5.63
CA ARG A 168 -7.82 0.22 -5.75
C ARG A 168 -6.99 -0.86 -6.42
N LEU A 169 -5.79 -0.53 -6.89
CA LEU A 169 -4.93 -1.46 -7.60
C LEU A 169 -4.42 -2.55 -6.65
N LYS A 170 -4.49 -3.82 -7.06
CA LYS A 170 -4.03 -4.95 -6.22
C LYS A 170 -2.51 -4.97 -6.08
N PRO A 171 -1.95 -5.43 -4.95
CA PRO A 171 -0.51 -5.59 -4.74
C PRO A 171 0.21 -6.29 -5.90
N SER A 172 -0.33 -7.40 -6.40
CA SER A 172 0.26 -8.15 -7.52
C SER A 172 0.40 -7.32 -8.80
N MET A 173 -0.55 -6.43 -9.06
CA MET A 173 -0.59 -5.62 -10.29
C MET A 173 0.35 -4.42 -10.23
N ARG A 174 0.66 -3.90 -9.03
CA ARG A 174 1.56 -2.74 -8.84
C ARG A 174 3.00 -3.04 -9.20
N SER A 175 3.47 -4.25 -8.90
CA SER A 175 4.84 -4.67 -9.23
C SER A 175 5.06 -4.83 -10.74
N ILE A 176 4.00 -5.15 -11.49
CA ILE A 176 4.01 -5.24 -12.95
C ILE A 176 4.06 -3.83 -13.56
N GLU A 177 3.26 -2.90 -13.04
CA GLU A 177 3.29 -1.49 -13.46
C GLU A 177 4.62 -0.81 -13.15
N ALA A 178 5.23 -1.08 -11.98
CA ALA A 178 6.55 -0.56 -11.65
C ALA A 178 7.63 -1.04 -12.65
N ARG A 179 7.59 -2.32 -13.04
CA ARG A 179 8.51 -2.88 -14.06
C ARG A 179 8.21 -2.39 -15.48
N GLN A 180 6.95 -2.15 -15.81
CA GLN A 180 6.56 -1.58 -17.10
C GLN A 180 6.90 -0.09 -17.19
N ALA A 181 6.82 0.67 -16.09
CA ALA A 181 7.27 2.05 -16.02
C ALA A 181 8.80 2.18 -16.13
N GLU A 182 9.55 1.16 -15.71
CA GLU A 182 11.00 1.05 -15.95
C GLU A 182 11.33 0.71 -17.42
N GLN A 183 10.44 0.02 -18.14
CA GLN A 183 10.51 -0.11 -19.59
C GLN A 183 9.98 1.17 -20.25
N LEU A 184 10.78 2.24 -20.14
CA LEU A 184 10.59 3.43 -20.98
C LEU A 184 10.55 3.00 -22.46
N PRO A 185 9.66 3.58 -23.28
CA PRO A 185 9.68 3.33 -24.71
C PRO A 185 11.06 3.69 -25.25
N ASP A 186 11.66 2.75 -25.96
CA ASP A 186 12.96 2.95 -26.61
C ASP A 186 12.86 4.19 -27.50
N TYR A 187 13.67 5.21 -27.22
CA TYR A 187 13.67 6.50 -27.94
C TYR A 187 14.22 6.37 -29.37
N GLU A 188 14.26 5.18 -29.96
CA GLU A 188 14.76 4.95 -31.32
C GLU A 188 13.70 5.03 -32.44
N GLN A 189 12.41 5.18 -32.14
CA GLN A 189 11.37 5.17 -33.19
C GLN A 189 10.82 6.54 -33.62
N VAL A 190 11.42 7.65 -33.17
CA VAL A 190 11.05 9.01 -33.61
C VAL A 190 12.21 9.73 -34.34
N GLN A 191 13.06 8.99 -35.05
CA GLN A 191 13.80 9.58 -36.18
C GLN A 191 13.23 9.07 -37.49
N GLY A 192 12.22 9.80 -37.94
CA GLY A 192 11.65 9.64 -39.27
C GLY A 192 12.72 9.73 -40.35
N ARG A 193 12.64 8.77 -41.27
CA ARG A 193 12.91 8.91 -42.71
C ARG A 193 13.21 10.35 -43.13
N ARG A 194 14.49 10.71 -43.23
CA ARG A 194 14.95 11.67 -44.23
C ARG A 194 15.66 10.90 -45.33
N ARG A 195 14.90 10.61 -46.39
CA ARG A 195 15.44 10.38 -47.72
C ARG A 195 16.10 11.67 -48.18
N LEU A 196 17.38 11.61 -48.54
CA LEU A 196 17.91 12.17 -49.78
C LEU A 196 18.93 11.17 -50.32
#